data_AF-A0AAD9XMA4-F1
#
_entry.id   AF-A0AAD9XMA4-F1
#
_cell.length_a   1.000
_cell.length_b   1.000
_cell.length_c   1.000
_cell.angle_alpha   90.00
_cell.angle_beta   90.00
_cell.angle_gamma   90.00
#
_symmetry.space_group_name_H-M   'P 1'
#
loop_
_entity.id
_entity.type
_entity.pdbx_description
1 polymer ?
#
loop_
_entity_poly.entity_id
_entity_poly.type
_entity_poly.pdbx_seq_one_letter_code
_entity_poly.pdbx_strand_id
1 'polypeptide(L)'
;MQSVENLVTQIQGLSSSASDISVLHNFLKAADDSLRSETPRLLPFLDQLDPSKHSLGYLYFLEPCVYVTVTKERANTLVPIIARFITSCVAEQIRLAPEKFITVCRRFKEQVMLLEVPIRGVGPLLTAIHKIQASTEHLTALHPEFLQLCLLSKCYKTGLSVLEDDIYEVNQPRDFFLYCYYGGMIFIGQKRFQKALELLHNVVTAPMSSINAIACEAYKKYILVSLIHHGQFSTNLPKYTSSAAQRNLKNFCQFYIELANNYNSGKVAELETYVRVNREKFESDNNLGLVKQVISSMYKRNIQRLTQTYLTLSLQDIANTVQLNSPKEAEMHVLQMIQDGQIYATINQKDGMVRFLEDPEQYKTCEMIEHIDSSIQRIMALSKKLTGMDELLSCDPLYLAKAGRERQRFDFDDFDTVPQKFNI
;
A
#
# COMPACT_ATOMS: atom_id res chain seq x y z
N MET A 1 -4.59 -31.69 -36.74
CA MET A 1 -4.31 -31.58 -35.29
C MET A 1 -2.86 -31.94 -35.08
N GLN A 2 -2.02 -30.99 -34.65
CA GLN A 2 -0.64 -31.29 -34.28
C GLN A 2 -0.67 -31.97 -32.90
N SER A 3 0.07 -33.08 -32.73
CA SER A 3 0.14 -33.78 -31.45
C SER A 3 0.88 -32.94 -30.40
N VAL A 4 0.48 -33.06 -29.12
CA VAL A 4 1.18 -32.42 -27.98
C VAL A 4 2.68 -32.74 -27.97
N GLU A 5 3.06 -33.96 -28.38
CA GLU A 5 4.46 -34.39 -28.49
C GLU A 5 5.27 -33.57 -29.51
N ASN A 6 4.66 -33.22 -30.64
CA ASN A 6 5.28 -32.33 -31.62
C ASN A 6 5.46 -30.93 -31.02
N LEU A 7 4.51 -30.43 -30.24
CA LEU A 7 4.63 -29.13 -29.56
C LEU A 7 5.79 -29.12 -28.56
N VAL A 8 5.96 -30.19 -27.78
CA VAL A 8 7.09 -30.32 -26.84
C VAL A 8 8.43 -30.29 -27.57
N THR A 9 8.53 -31.03 -28.68
CA THR A 9 9.76 -31.07 -29.50
C THR A 9 10.10 -29.68 -30.07
N GLN A 10 9.08 -28.95 -30.54
CA GLN A 10 9.26 -27.57 -31.03
C GLN A 10 9.67 -26.61 -29.92
N ILE A 11 9.08 -26.73 -28.72
CA ILE A 11 9.49 -25.92 -27.56
C ILE A 11 10.96 -26.17 -27.23
N GLN A 12 11.39 -27.43 -27.15
CA GLN A 12 12.77 -27.78 -26.85
C GLN A 12 13.75 -27.25 -27.92
N GLY A 13 13.37 -27.34 -29.20
CA GLY A 13 14.19 -26.85 -30.32
C GLY A 13 14.29 -25.33 -30.42
N LEU A 14 13.22 -24.60 -30.08
CA LEU A 14 13.10 -23.15 -30.31
C LEU A 14 13.32 -22.29 -29.04
N SER A 15 13.82 -22.88 -27.95
CA SER A 15 14.06 -22.14 -26.69
C SER A 15 15.51 -21.64 -26.52
N SER A 16 16.35 -21.75 -27.56
CA SER A 16 17.80 -21.53 -27.42
C SER A 16 18.25 -20.08 -27.63
N SER A 17 17.61 -19.35 -28.54
CA SER A 17 18.00 -17.99 -28.93
C SER A 17 16.80 -17.03 -28.98
N ALA A 18 17.05 -15.73 -28.93
CA ALA A 18 15.98 -14.72 -28.95
C ALA A 18 15.14 -14.75 -30.24
N SER A 19 15.77 -15.04 -31.40
CA SER A 19 15.06 -15.23 -32.67
C SER A 19 14.16 -16.45 -32.62
N ASP A 20 14.65 -17.56 -32.08
CA ASP A 20 13.88 -18.80 -31.98
C ASP A 20 12.70 -18.63 -31.03
N ILE A 21 12.90 -17.92 -29.91
CA ILE A 21 11.84 -17.63 -28.94
C ILE A 21 10.73 -16.76 -29.58
N SER A 22 11.08 -15.84 -30.48
CA SER A 22 10.08 -15.06 -31.22
C SER A 22 9.25 -15.94 -32.15
N VAL A 23 9.89 -16.86 -32.87
CA VAL A 23 9.21 -17.85 -33.71
C VAL A 23 8.32 -18.77 -32.86
N LEU A 24 8.84 -19.24 -31.72
CA LEU A 24 8.11 -20.06 -30.76
C LEU A 24 6.88 -19.33 -30.22
N HIS A 25 6.99 -18.04 -29.91
CA HIS A 25 5.87 -17.25 -29.42
C HIS A 25 4.73 -17.18 -30.44
N ASN A 26 5.04 -16.93 -31.71
CA ASN A 26 4.03 -16.90 -32.78
C ASN A 26 3.40 -18.28 -32.97
N PHE A 27 4.20 -19.33 -32.90
CA PHE A 27 3.73 -20.71 -33.01
C PHE A 27 2.80 -21.10 -31.85
N LEU A 28 3.17 -20.79 -30.60
CA LEU A 28 2.37 -21.05 -29.41
C LEU A 28 1.07 -20.24 -29.40
N LYS A 29 1.08 -19.00 -29.90
CA LYS A 29 -0.13 -18.20 -30.11
C LYS A 29 -1.11 -18.89 -31.06
N ALA A 30 -0.63 -19.45 -32.18
CA ALA A 30 -1.46 -20.17 -33.12
C ALA A 30 -2.01 -21.49 -32.54
N ALA A 31 -1.28 -22.11 -31.61
CA ALA A 31 -1.67 -23.36 -30.96
C ALA A 31 -2.52 -23.19 -29.68
N ASP A 32 -2.78 -21.96 -29.21
CA ASP A 32 -3.37 -21.71 -27.87
C ASP A 32 -4.75 -22.38 -27.70
N ASP A 33 -5.62 -22.28 -28.70
CA ASP A 33 -6.96 -22.88 -28.67
C ASP A 33 -6.91 -24.42 -28.63
N SER A 34 -5.93 -25.02 -29.34
CA SER A 34 -5.70 -26.46 -29.32
C SER A 34 -5.17 -26.92 -27.96
N LEU A 35 -4.30 -26.14 -27.32
CA LEU A 35 -3.80 -26.45 -25.98
C LEU A 35 -4.92 -26.41 -24.94
N ARG A 36 -5.85 -25.46 -25.05
CA ARG A 36 -7.00 -25.36 -24.14
C ARG A 36 -7.93 -26.58 -24.24
N SER A 37 -8.13 -27.13 -25.44
CA SER A 37 -8.99 -28.32 -25.61
C SER A 37 -8.35 -29.61 -25.08
N GLU A 38 -7.02 -29.69 -25.02
CA GLU A 38 -6.28 -30.87 -24.54
C GLU A 38 -5.77 -30.75 -23.08
N THR A 39 -6.25 -29.76 -22.31
CA THR A 39 -5.86 -29.47 -20.93
C THR A 39 -5.57 -30.68 -20.02
N PRO A 40 -6.43 -31.72 -19.90
CA PRO A 40 -6.18 -32.83 -18.97
C PRO A 40 -4.93 -33.66 -19.33
N ARG A 41 -4.46 -33.59 -20.58
CA ARG A 41 -3.29 -34.35 -21.06
C ARG A 41 -1.98 -33.58 -20.93
N LEU A 42 -2.01 -32.28 -20.64
CA LEU A 42 -0.81 -31.41 -20.68
C LEU A 42 0.12 -31.58 -19.47
N LEU A 43 -0.42 -31.88 -18.29
CA LEU A 43 0.35 -31.88 -17.04
C LEU A 43 1.55 -32.84 -17.06
N PRO A 44 1.45 -34.09 -17.54
CA PRO A 44 2.59 -35.02 -17.62
C PRO A 44 3.70 -34.55 -18.57
N PHE A 45 3.39 -33.73 -19.58
CA PHE A 45 4.42 -33.22 -20.50
C PHE A 45 5.28 -32.10 -19.88
N LEU A 46 4.87 -31.51 -18.76
CA LEU A 46 5.68 -30.53 -18.04
C LEU A 46 6.99 -31.13 -17.51
N ASP A 47 7.03 -32.44 -17.24
CA ASP A 47 8.26 -33.12 -16.79
C ASP A 47 9.32 -33.24 -17.89
N GLN A 48 8.92 -33.05 -19.16
CA GLN A 48 9.83 -33.01 -20.32
C GLN A 48 10.36 -31.59 -20.60
N LEU A 49 9.88 -30.58 -19.86
CA LEU A 49 10.23 -29.18 -20.05
C LEU A 49 10.98 -28.64 -18.83
N ASP A 50 12.17 -28.07 -19.07
CA ASP A 50 12.93 -27.36 -18.05
C ASP A 50 12.39 -25.93 -17.90
N PRO A 51 11.84 -25.53 -16.74
CA PRO A 51 11.28 -24.19 -16.55
C PRO A 51 12.32 -23.07 -16.70
N SER A 52 13.62 -23.35 -16.53
CA SER A 52 14.71 -22.36 -16.70
C SER A 52 15.17 -22.17 -18.15
N LYS A 53 14.80 -23.08 -19.06
CA LYS A 53 15.14 -23.00 -20.48
C LYS A 53 13.91 -22.76 -21.35
N HIS A 54 12.84 -23.47 -21.05
CA HIS A 54 11.61 -23.55 -21.84
C HIS A 54 10.48 -22.73 -21.22
N SER A 55 10.78 -21.62 -20.54
CA SER A 55 9.81 -20.89 -19.71
C SER A 55 8.54 -20.46 -20.47
N LEU A 56 8.68 -20.00 -21.72
CA LEU A 56 7.55 -19.61 -22.55
C LEU A 56 6.65 -20.80 -22.88
N GLY A 57 7.21 -21.89 -23.39
CA GLY A 57 6.45 -23.11 -23.68
C GLY A 57 5.82 -23.73 -22.43
N TYR A 58 6.58 -23.78 -21.33
CA TYR A 58 6.09 -24.24 -20.03
C TYR A 58 4.88 -23.42 -19.57
N LEU A 59 4.92 -22.09 -19.73
CA LEU A 59 3.80 -21.21 -19.38
C LEU A 59 2.54 -21.53 -20.20
N TYR A 60 2.68 -21.77 -21.51
CA TYR A 60 1.56 -22.14 -22.38
C TYR A 60 0.95 -23.50 -22.04
N PHE A 61 1.73 -24.43 -21.50
CA PHE A 61 1.22 -25.72 -21.03
C PHE A 61 0.60 -25.62 -19.63
N LEU A 62 1.16 -24.78 -18.77
CA LEU A 62 0.73 -24.62 -17.39
C LEU A 62 -0.55 -23.79 -17.25
N GLU A 63 -0.72 -22.74 -18.06
CA GLU A 63 -1.87 -21.82 -17.97
C GLU A 63 -3.23 -22.53 -18.14
N PRO A 64 -3.43 -23.42 -19.12
CA PRO A 64 -4.71 -24.15 -19.23
C PRO A 64 -4.97 -25.05 -18.02
N CYS A 65 -3.91 -25.64 -17.44
CA CYS A 65 -4.01 -26.54 -16.30
C CYS A 65 -4.55 -25.87 -15.03
N VAL A 66 -4.47 -24.54 -14.92
CA VAL A 66 -4.94 -23.78 -13.75
C VAL A 66 -6.38 -23.29 -13.86
N TYR A 67 -7.04 -23.41 -15.02
CA TYR A 67 -8.45 -23.01 -15.19
C TYR A 67 -9.47 -24.04 -14.70
N VAL A 68 -9.10 -25.32 -14.71
CA VAL A 68 -10.01 -26.39 -14.27
C VAL A 68 -10.25 -26.26 -12.77
N THR A 69 -11.51 -26.41 -12.33
CA THR A 69 -11.88 -26.38 -10.91
C THR A 69 -10.95 -27.29 -10.10
N VAL A 70 -10.22 -26.70 -9.16
CA VAL A 70 -9.14 -27.38 -8.44
C VAL A 70 -9.67 -27.91 -7.11
N THR A 71 -9.68 -29.23 -6.92
CA THR A 71 -9.91 -29.86 -5.61
C THR A 71 -8.68 -29.66 -4.71
N LYS A 72 -8.82 -29.80 -3.38
CA LYS A 72 -7.66 -29.73 -2.46
C LYS A 72 -6.54 -30.71 -2.85
N GLU A 73 -6.87 -31.91 -3.31
CA GLU A 73 -5.89 -32.91 -3.79
C GLU A 73 -5.10 -32.44 -5.00
N ARG A 74 -5.81 -31.88 -6.01
CA ARG A 74 -5.15 -31.35 -7.21
C ARG A 74 -4.31 -30.12 -6.88
N ALA A 75 -4.78 -29.24 -5.97
CA ALA A 75 -4.01 -28.10 -5.52
C ALA A 75 -2.69 -28.53 -4.84
N ASN A 76 -2.71 -29.59 -4.02
CA ASN A 76 -1.50 -30.13 -3.41
C ASN A 76 -0.46 -30.59 -4.45
N THR A 77 -0.91 -31.06 -5.61
CA THR A 77 -0.04 -31.45 -6.73
C THR A 77 0.46 -30.24 -7.53
N LEU A 78 -0.43 -29.30 -7.85
CA LEU A 78 -0.11 -28.15 -8.71
C LEU A 78 0.73 -27.07 -8.01
N VAL A 79 0.48 -26.79 -6.73
CA VAL A 79 1.17 -25.72 -5.99
C VAL A 79 2.70 -25.87 -6.03
N PRO A 80 3.31 -27.04 -5.75
CA PRO A 80 4.75 -27.23 -5.90
C PRO A 80 5.25 -27.01 -7.34
N ILE A 81 4.49 -27.48 -8.35
CA ILE A 81 4.84 -27.35 -9.77
C ILE A 81 4.88 -25.87 -10.16
N ILE A 82 3.83 -25.11 -9.81
CA ILE A 82 3.73 -23.68 -10.12
C ILE A 82 4.79 -22.89 -9.35
N ALA A 83 5.01 -23.18 -8.06
CA ALA A 83 6.05 -22.51 -7.27
C ALA A 83 7.45 -22.72 -7.85
N ARG A 84 7.77 -23.96 -8.28
CA ARG A 84 9.02 -24.28 -8.97
C ARG A 84 9.17 -23.51 -10.27
N PHE A 85 8.10 -23.45 -11.07
CA PHE A 85 8.09 -22.69 -12.32
C PHE A 85 8.32 -21.19 -12.07
N ILE A 86 7.55 -20.56 -11.18
CA ILE A 86 7.70 -19.13 -10.84
C ILE A 86 9.13 -18.82 -10.36
N THR A 87 9.71 -19.70 -9.56
CA THR A 87 11.07 -19.51 -9.03
C THR A 87 12.13 -19.64 -10.12
N SER A 88 11.96 -20.57 -11.06
CA SER A 88 13.00 -20.94 -12.03
C SER A 88 12.87 -20.28 -13.40
N CYS A 89 11.70 -19.72 -13.75
CA CYS A 89 11.43 -19.18 -15.08
C CYS A 89 12.31 -17.96 -15.44
N VAL A 90 12.54 -17.77 -16.73
CA VAL A 90 13.30 -16.65 -17.30
C VAL A 90 12.38 -15.46 -17.54
N ALA A 91 12.77 -14.28 -17.04
CA ALA A 91 11.95 -13.07 -17.05
C ALA A 91 11.62 -12.61 -18.49
N GLU A 92 12.60 -12.63 -19.38
CA GLU A 92 12.49 -12.21 -20.77
C GLU A 92 11.43 -13.05 -21.51
N GLN A 93 11.39 -14.36 -21.25
CA GLN A 93 10.43 -15.26 -21.88
C GLN A 93 9.01 -15.06 -21.36
N ILE A 94 8.82 -14.95 -20.04
CA ILE A 94 7.45 -14.78 -19.48
C ILE A 94 6.87 -13.39 -19.82
N ARG A 95 7.71 -12.37 -20.02
CA ARG A 95 7.31 -11.03 -20.45
C ARG A 95 6.76 -10.99 -21.88
N LEU A 96 6.95 -12.04 -22.68
CA LEU A 96 6.31 -12.18 -24.00
C LEU A 96 4.82 -12.50 -23.89
N ALA A 97 4.39 -13.11 -22.78
CA ALA A 97 2.99 -13.46 -22.51
C ALA A 97 2.59 -13.10 -21.06
N PRO A 98 2.62 -11.81 -20.67
CA PRO A 98 2.50 -11.37 -19.28
C PRO A 98 1.13 -11.72 -18.67
N GLU A 99 0.05 -11.61 -19.44
CA GLU A 99 -1.32 -11.94 -18.98
C GLU A 99 -1.47 -13.41 -18.58
N LYS A 100 -0.83 -14.33 -19.31
CA LYS A 100 -0.81 -15.77 -18.97
C LYS A 100 -0.04 -15.99 -17.66
N PHE A 101 1.11 -15.34 -17.50
CA PHE A 101 1.91 -15.45 -16.28
C PHE A 101 1.17 -14.89 -15.05
N ILE A 102 0.53 -13.72 -15.18
CA ILE A 102 -0.29 -13.12 -14.13
C ILE A 102 -1.45 -14.04 -13.75
N THR A 103 -2.10 -14.65 -14.75
CA THR A 103 -3.17 -15.63 -14.52
C THR A 103 -2.70 -16.82 -13.70
N VAL A 104 -1.56 -17.42 -14.08
CA VAL A 104 -0.96 -18.53 -13.33
C VAL A 104 -0.64 -18.13 -11.90
N CYS A 105 -0.08 -16.94 -11.67
CA CYS A 105 0.24 -16.44 -10.33
C CYS A 105 -1.01 -16.19 -9.48
N ARG A 106 -2.08 -15.62 -10.06
CA ARG A 106 -3.37 -15.43 -9.38
C ARG A 106 -4.00 -16.77 -8.98
N ARG A 107 -4.03 -17.74 -9.90
CA ARG A 107 -4.53 -19.10 -9.61
C ARG A 107 -3.68 -19.82 -8.58
N PHE A 108 -2.36 -19.67 -8.62
CA PHE A 108 -1.47 -20.19 -7.60
C PHE A 108 -1.81 -19.63 -6.21
N LYS A 109 -2.03 -18.32 -6.11
CA LYS A 109 -2.49 -17.67 -4.88
C LYS A 109 -3.83 -18.24 -4.40
N GLU A 110 -4.80 -18.42 -5.29
CA GLU A 110 -6.09 -19.04 -4.93
C GLU A 110 -5.92 -20.48 -4.41
N GLN A 111 -5.03 -21.25 -5.00
CA GLN A 111 -4.75 -22.63 -4.57
C GLN A 111 -4.07 -22.70 -3.21
N VAL A 112 -3.08 -21.85 -2.90
CA VAL A 112 -2.48 -21.82 -1.55
C VAL A 112 -3.47 -21.33 -0.50
N MET A 113 -4.41 -20.47 -0.88
CA MET A 113 -5.53 -20.05 -0.03
C MET A 113 -6.52 -21.19 0.23
N LEU A 114 -6.87 -21.95 -0.82
CA LEU A 114 -7.72 -23.15 -0.69
C LEU A 114 -7.11 -24.21 0.23
N LEU A 115 -5.78 -24.34 0.20
CA LEU A 115 -5.03 -25.25 1.08
C LEU A 115 -4.78 -24.68 2.48
N GLU A 116 -5.25 -23.47 2.79
CA GLU A 116 -5.09 -22.81 4.09
C GLU A 116 -3.61 -22.60 4.49
N VAL A 117 -2.71 -22.47 3.51
CA VAL A 117 -1.25 -22.30 3.69
C VAL A 117 -0.71 -21.08 2.93
N PRO A 118 -1.22 -19.86 3.19
CA PRO A 118 -0.88 -18.64 2.43
C PRO A 118 0.62 -18.32 2.44
N ILE A 119 1.34 -18.72 3.49
CA ILE A 119 2.78 -18.54 3.62
C ILE A 119 3.57 -19.15 2.45
N ARG A 120 3.10 -20.26 1.88
CA ARG A 120 3.75 -20.94 0.75
C ARG A 120 3.75 -20.10 -0.53
N GLY A 121 2.85 -19.12 -0.64
CA GLY A 121 2.78 -18.24 -1.80
C GLY A 121 3.61 -16.97 -1.69
N VAL A 122 4.07 -16.59 -0.49
CA VAL A 122 4.79 -15.32 -0.25
C VAL A 122 6.08 -15.23 -1.08
N GLY A 123 6.98 -16.20 -0.94
CA GLY A 123 8.26 -16.21 -1.66
C GLY A 123 8.10 -16.28 -3.19
N PRO A 124 7.29 -17.21 -3.73
CA PRO A 124 7.05 -17.28 -5.16
C PRO A 124 6.41 -16.00 -5.73
N LEU A 125 5.40 -15.41 -5.09
CA LEU A 125 4.81 -14.18 -5.63
C LEU A 125 5.75 -12.97 -5.58
N LEU A 126 6.61 -12.86 -4.55
CA LEU A 126 7.65 -11.83 -4.54
C LEU A 126 8.60 -11.99 -5.73
N THR A 127 8.99 -13.23 -6.02
CA THR A 127 9.82 -13.55 -7.19
C THR A 127 9.09 -13.21 -8.50
N ALA A 128 7.80 -13.49 -8.58
CA ALA A 128 6.97 -13.17 -9.75
C ALA A 128 6.88 -11.66 -10.01
N ILE A 129 6.75 -10.84 -8.97
CA ILE A 129 6.74 -9.37 -9.07
C ILE A 129 8.05 -8.90 -9.71
N HIS A 130 9.21 -9.29 -9.14
CA HIS A 130 10.52 -8.89 -9.66
C HIS A 130 10.76 -9.33 -11.11
N LYS A 131 10.22 -10.49 -11.52
CA LYS A 131 10.37 -10.97 -12.90
C LYS A 131 9.46 -10.24 -13.88
N ILE A 132 8.24 -9.88 -13.49
CA ILE A 132 7.28 -9.25 -14.42
C ILE A 132 7.40 -7.72 -14.47
N GLN A 133 7.90 -7.09 -13.40
CA GLN A 133 8.03 -5.64 -13.35
C GLN A 133 9.07 -5.13 -14.37
N ALA A 134 8.71 -4.06 -15.08
CA ALA A 134 9.63 -3.37 -15.99
C ALA A 134 10.62 -2.49 -15.22
N SER A 135 10.13 -1.85 -14.15
CA SER A 135 10.88 -1.03 -13.20
C SER A 135 10.30 -1.22 -11.79
N THR A 136 11.05 -0.86 -10.75
CA THR A 136 10.56 -0.82 -9.35
C THR A 136 9.49 0.25 -9.14
N GLU A 137 9.38 1.19 -10.08
CA GLU A 137 8.42 2.29 -10.04
C GLU A 137 7.04 1.90 -10.59
N HIS A 138 6.90 0.68 -11.11
CA HIS A 138 5.71 0.20 -11.81
C HIS A 138 4.85 -0.73 -10.97
N LEU A 139 3.59 -0.36 -10.75
CA LEU A 139 2.62 -1.20 -10.05
C LEU A 139 2.10 -2.33 -10.94
N THR A 140 2.64 -3.51 -10.74
CA THR A 140 2.12 -4.75 -11.36
C THR A 140 0.85 -5.25 -10.67
N ALA A 141 0.05 -6.02 -11.41
CA ALA A 141 -1.14 -6.72 -10.91
C ALA A 141 -0.88 -7.75 -9.78
N LEU A 142 0.38 -8.12 -9.52
CA LEU A 142 0.76 -9.11 -8.52
C LEU A 142 1.08 -8.51 -7.15
N HIS A 143 1.39 -7.21 -7.07
CA HIS A 143 1.62 -6.50 -5.81
C HIS A 143 0.47 -6.68 -4.80
N PRO A 144 -0.80 -6.38 -5.13
CA PRO A 144 -1.90 -6.55 -4.17
C PRO A 144 -2.10 -8.02 -3.77
N GLU A 145 -1.89 -8.98 -4.67
CA GLU A 145 -2.01 -10.41 -4.37
C GLU A 145 -0.93 -10.87 -3.37
N PHE A 146 0.30 -10.41 -3.57
CA PHE A 146 1.43 -10.64 -2.65
C PHE A 146 1.20 -10.01 -1.27
N LEU A 147 0.78 -8.75 -1.22
CA LEU A 147 0.51 -8.06 0.04
C LEU A 147 -0.63 -8.72 0.82
N GLN A 148 -1.66 -9.23 0.12
CA GLN A 148 -2.72 -10.00 0.77
C GLN A 148 -2.18 -11.28 1.41
N LEU A 149 -1.30 -12.03 0.73
CA LEU A 149 -0.65 -13.21 1.32
C LEU A 149 0.20 -12.82 2.53
N CYS A 150 0.95 -11.72 2.48
CA CYS A 150 1.73 -11.22 3.60
C CYS A 150 0.86 -10.86 4.80
N LEU A 151 -0.32 -10.25 4.58
CA LEU A 151 -1.28 -9.95 5.64
C LEU A 151 -1.79 -11.21 6.33
N LEU A 152 -2.23 -12.20 5.54
CA LEU A 152 -2.83 -13.44 6.04
C LEU A 152 -1.81 -14.34 6.74
N SER A 153 -0.57 -14.34 6.25
CA SER A 153 0.55 -15.09 6.86
C SER A 153 1.27 -14.32 7.97
N LYS A 154 0.90 -13.06 8.22
CA LYS A 154 1.58 -12.14 9.15
C LYS A 154 3.06 -11.89 8.81
N CYS A 155 3.46 -12.06 7.55
CA CYS A 155 4.81 -11.79 7.05
C CYS A 155 5.02 -10.32 6.66
N TYR A 156 4.81 -9.41 7.62
CA TYR A 156 4.87 -7.97 7.37
C TYR A 156 6.24 -7.50 6.92
N LYS A 157 7.33 -8.06 7.47
CA LYS A 157 8.70 -7.71 7.05
C LYS A 157 8.94 -7.95 5.56
N THR A 158 8.47 -9.09 5.05
CA THR A 158 8.55 -9.41 3.62
C THR A 158 7.65 -8.48 2.80
N GLY A 159 6.45 -8.18 3.29
CA GLY A 159 5.55 -7.23 2.65
C GLY A 159 6.13 -5.80 2.53
N LEU A 160 6.94 -5.37 3.50
CA LEU A 160 7.59 -4.05 3.46
C LEU A 160 8.57 -3.90 2.29
N SER A 161 9.19 -4.99 1.82
CA SER A 161 10.19 -4.92 0.75
C SER A 161 9.67 -4.33 -0.56
N VAL A 162 8.37 -4.45 -0.86
CA VAL A 162 7.75 -3.85 -2.05
C VAL A 162 7.01 -2.54 -1.74
N LEU A 163 6.89 -2.16 -0.46
CA LEU A 163 6.25 -0.92 -0.02
C LEU A 163 7.26 0.21 0.22
N GLU A 164 8.56 -0.13 0.25
CA GLU A 164 9.66 0.82 0.33
C GLU A 164 10.00 1.43 -1.04
N ASP A 165 9.56 0.80 -2.14
CA ASP A 165 9.69 1.32 -3.50
C ASP A 165 8.68 2.46 -3.77
N ASP A 166 9.15 3.53 -4.40
CA ASP A 166 8.31 4.64 -4.84
C ASP A 166 7.63 4.30 -6.18
N ILE A 167 6.32 4.05 -6.13
CA ILE A 167 5.50 3.69 -7.29
C ILE A 167 4.92 4.95 -7.96
N TYR A 168 5.15 5.09 -9.26
CA TYR A 168 4.67 6.21 -10.07
C TYR A 168 3.81 5.79 -11.27
N GLU A 169 3.98 4.56 -11.76
CA GLU A 169 3.22 4.05 -12.90
C GLU A 169 2.16 3.05 -12.45
N VAL A 170 0.91 3.32 -12.82
CA VAL A 170 -0.26 2.52 -12.42
C VAL A 170 -1.15 2.29 -13.63
N ASN A 171 -1.38 1.02 -13.97
CA ASN A 171 -2.23 0.65 -15.12
C ASN A 171 -3.69 0.43 -14.71
N GLN A 172 -3.91 -0.23 -13.57
CA GLN A 172 -5.23 -0.72 -13.17
C GLN A 172 -5.66 -0.06 -11.85
N PRO A 173 -6.75 0.72 -11.83
CA PRO A 173 -7.21 1.39 -10.61
C PRO A 173 -7.42 0.43 -9.45
N ARG A 174 -8.06 -0.72 -9.69
CA ARG A 174 -8.34 -1.72 -8.64
C ARG A 174 -7.06 -2.21 -7.97
N ASP A 175 -6.00 -2.44 -8.73
CA ASP A 175 -4.73 -2.94 -8.19
C ASP A 175 -4.08 -1.88 -7.30
N PHE A 176 -4.18 -0.60 -7.67
CA PHE A 176 -3.76 0.52 -6.83
C PHE A 176 -4.55 0.63 -5.52
N PHE A 177 -5.89 0.56 -5.59
CA PHE A 177 -6.74 0.57 -4.39
C PHE A 177 -6.33 -0.54 -3.40
N LEU A 178 -6.12 -1.75 -3.90
CA LEU A 178 -5.74 -2.90 -3.07
C LEU A 178 -4.29 -2.81 -2.56
N TYR A 179 -3.36 -2.36 -3.40
CA TYR A 179 -1.97 -2.15 -3.01
C TYR A 179 -1.87 -1.18 -1.84
N CYS A 180 -2.46 0.00 -1.98
CA CYS A 180 -2.45 1.03 -0.94
C CYS A 180 -3.23 0.59 0.31
N TYR A 181 -4.39 -0.07 0.16
CA TYR A 181 -5.15 -0.55 1.32
C TYR A 181 -4.41 -1.64 2.10
N TYR A 182 -3.88 -2.66 1.42
CA TYR A 182 -3.14 -3.74 2.08
C TYR A 182 -1.80 -3.26 2.63
N GLY A 183 -1.09 -2.39 1.91
CA GLY A 183 0.12 -1.74 2.41
C GLY A 183 -0.15 -0.90 3.66
N GLY A 184 -1.24 -0.13 3.66
CA GLY A 184 -1.70 0.63 4.83
C GLY A 184 -1.96 -0.29 6.03
N MET A 185 -2.60 -1.45 5.83
CA MET A 185 -2.80 -2.44 6.88
C MET A 185 -1.48 -3.05 7.40
N ILE A 186 -0.50 -3.31 6.54
CA ILE A 186 0.82 -3.80 6.94
C ILE A 186 1.55 -2.74 7.79
N PHE A 187 1.55 -1.48 7.37
CA PHE A 187 2.15 -0.39 8.14
C PHE A 187 1.43 -0.17 9.48
N ILE A 188 0.09 -0.30 9.53
CA ILE A 188 -0.68 -0.31 10.78
C ILE A 188 -0.20 -1.44 11.70
N GLY A 189 -0.06 -2.66 11.17
CA GLY A 189 0.39 -3.83 11.94
C GLY A 189 1.80 -3.64 12.53
N GLN A 190 2.65 -2.87 11.85
CA GLN A 190 3.99 -2.48 12.29
C GLN A 190 4.03 -1.17 13.09
N LYS A 191 2.87 -0.56 13.39
CA LYS A 191 2.74 0.76 14.06
C LYS A 191 3.47 1.92 13.37
N ARG A 192 3.77 1.79 12.06
CA ARG A 192 4.32 2.86 11.22
C ARG A 192 3.17 3.73 10.69
N PHE A 193 2.50 4.44 11.61
CA PHE A 193 1.23 5.12 11.31
C PHE A 193 1.34 6.22 10.25
N GLN A 194 2.45 6.96 10.19
CA GLN A 194 2.66 7.99 9.17
C GLN A 194 2.58 7.41 7.74
N LYS A 195 3.34 6.34 7.46
CA LYS A 195 3.30 5.63 6.17
C LYS A 195 1.96 4.97 5.89
N ALA A 196 1.29 4.47 6.93
CA ALA A 196 -0.07 3.95 6.77
C ALA A 196 -1.06 5.03 6.32
N LEU A 197 -0.97 6.24 6.89
CA LEU A 197 -1.82 7.38 6.52
C LEU A 197 -1.58 7.81 5.07
N GLU A 198 -0.33 7.86 4.62
CA GLU A 198 0.01 8.16 3.22
C GLU A 198 -0.71 7.20 2.25
N LEU A 199 -0.61 5.89 2.48
CA LEU A 199 -1.26 4.91 1.61
C LEU A 199 -2.80 4.94 1.71
N LEU A 200 -3.36 5.07 2.91
CA LEU A 200 -4.81 5.15 3.09
C LEU A 200 -5.39 6.44 2.47
N HIS A 201 -4.66 7.55 2.58
CA HIS A 201 -4.99 8.82 1.92
C HIS A 201 -5.01 8.67 0.40
N ASN A 202 -4.03 7.96 -0.16
CA ASN A 202 -3.98 7.66 -1.59
C ASN A 202 -5.22 6.88 -2.06
N VAL A 203 -5.73 5.92 -1.27
CA VAL A 203 -7.00 5.22 -1.58
C VAL A 203 -8.18 6.19 -1.56
N VAL A 204 -8.30 7.01 -0.51
CA VAL A 204 -9.44 7.92 -0.30
C VAL A 204 -9.51 9.00 -1.39
N THR A 205 -8.36 9.46 -1.87
CA THR A 205 -8.26 10.54 -2.85
C THR A 205 -8.18 10.07 -4.30
N ALA A 206 -7.94 8.79 -4.55
CA ALA A 206 -7.90 8.21 -5.88
C ALA A 206 -9.16 8.55 -6.71
N PRO A 207 -9.01 8.86 -8.01
CA PRO A 207 -10.16 9.06 -8.88
C PRO A 207 -11.08 7.83 -8.91
N MET A 208 -12.37 8.06 -8.65
CA MET A 208 -13.41 7.03 -8.72
C MET A 208 -14.74 7.64 -9.18
N SER A 209 -15.43 6.95 -10.08
CA SER A 209 -16.77 7.35 -10.56
C SER A 209 -17.88 6.94 -9.58
N SER A 210 -17.69 5.82 -8.89
CA SER A 210 -18.56 5.30 -7.84
C SER A 210 -17.73 4.89 -6.62
N ILE A 211 -18.36 4.89 -5.45
CA ILE A 211 -17.74 4.36 -4.24
C ILE A 211 -17.56 2.86 -4.36
N ASN A 212 -16.38 2.39 -3.99
CA ASN A 212 -16.08 0.97 -3.85
C ASN A 212 -15.86 0.61 -2.36
N ALA A 213 -16.03 -0.68 -2.04
CA ALA A 213 -15.90 -1.16 -0.66
C ALA A 213 -14.49 -0.96 -0.08
N ILE A 214 -13.44 -1.00 -0.93
CA ILE A 214 -12.05 -0.81 -0.52
C ILE A 214 -11.86 0.62 0.01
N ALA A 215 -12.39 1.62 -0.69
CA ALA A 215 -12.35 3.02 -0.28
C ALA A 215 -13.09 3.26 1.05
N CYS A 216 -14.25 2.63 1.26
CA CYS A 216 -14.96 2.70 2.54
C CYS A 216 -14.12 2.11 3.69
N GLU A 217 -13.57 0.91 3.51
CA GLU A 217 -12.75 0.27 4.55
C GLU A 217 -11.44 1.01 4.83
N ALA A 218 -10.83 1.58 3.79
CA ALA A 218 -9.65 2.43 3.94
C ALA A 218 -9.99 3.72 4.70
N TYR A 219 -11.11 4.37 4.39
CA TYR A 219 -11.51 5.61 5.06
C TYR A 219 -11.79 5.40 6.55
N LYS A 220 -12.44 4.29 6.93
CA LYS A 220 -12.61 3.89 8.34
C LYS A 220 -11.26 3.81 9.06
N LYS A 221 -10.29 3.11 8.47
CA LYS A 221 -8.94 2.97 9.04
C LYS A 221 -8.17 4.29 9.01
N TYR A 222 -8.35 5.11 7.98
CA TYR A 222 -7.75 6.44 7.87
C TYR A 222 -8.18 7.33 9.03
N ILE A 223 -9.47 7.33 9.38
CA ILE A 223 -10.00 8.04 10.55
C ILE A 223 -9.31 7.55 11.83
N LEU A 224 -9.34 6.24 12.08
CA LEU A 224 -8.78 5.66 13.31
C LEU A 224 -7.28 5.95 13.45
N VAL A 225 -6.51 5.75 12.38
CA VAL A 225 -5.07 6.00 12.39
C VAL A 225 -4.77 7.49 12.53
N SER A 226 -5.58 8.38 11.96
CA SER A 226 -5.43 9.83 12.14
C SER A 226 -5.63 10.23 13.60
N LEU A 227 -6.64 9.65 14.27
CA LEU A 227 -6.86 9.88 15.70
C LEU A 227 -5.69 9.37 16.56
N ILE A 228 -5.12 8.20 16.22
CA ILE A 228 -3.97 7.62 16.93
C ILE A 228 -2.70 8.45 16.73
N HIS A 229 -2.41 8.86 15.50
CA HIS A 229 -1.14 9.49 15.14
C HIS A 229 -1.15 11.01 15.30
N HIS A 230 -2.17 11.69 14.76
CA HIS A 230 -2.27 13.15 14.80
C HIS A 230 -3.04 13.65 16.03
N GLY A 231 -3.80 12.79 16.71
CA GLY A 231 -4.65 13.20 17.83
C GLY A 231 -5.84 14.06 17.42
N GLN A 232 -6.21 14.04 16.14
CA GLN A 232 -7.36 14.73 15.58
C GLN A 232 -7.71 14.17 14.20
N PHE A 233 -8.95 14.42 13.77
CA PHE A 233 -9.40 14.09 12.42
C PHE A 233 -10.30 15.20 11.88
N SER A 234 -10.11 15.55 10.61
CA SER A 234 -10.97 16.48 9.88
C SER A 234 -11.67 15.75 8.74
N THR A 235 -12.98 15.97 8.60
CA THR A 235 -13.77 15.38 7.51
C THR A 235 -13.51 16.04 6.15
N ASN A 236 -12.73 17.12 6.12
CA ASN A 236 -12.47 17.87 4.90
C ASN A 236 -11.41 17.15 4.06
N LEU A 237 -11.85 16.56 2.95
CA LEU A 237 -10.96 15.95 1.96
C LEU A 237 -10.39 17.03 1.03
N PRO A 238 -9.20 16.81 0.43
CA PRO A 238 -8.65 17.73 -0.56
C PRO A 238 -9.62 18.00 -1.72
N LYS A 239 -9.54 19.21 -2.31
CA LYS A 239 -10.44 19.62 -3.40
C LYS A 239 -10.36 18.72 -4.64
N TYR A 240 -9.21 18.10 -4.89
CA TYR A 240 -9.00 17.16 -6.00
C TYR A 240 -9.61 15.78 -5.78
N THR A 241 -10.11 15.49 -4.57
CA THR A 241 -10.77 14.21 -4.26
C THR A 241 -12.04 14.07 -5.09
N SER A 242 -12.32 12.86 -5.58
CA SER A 242 -13.49 12.62 -6.43
C SER A 242 -14.80 13.07 -5.78
N SER A 243 -15.74 13.58 -6.59
CA SER A 243 -17.04 14.01 -6.08
C SER A 243 -17.87 12.85 -5.50
N ALA A 244 -17.62 11.62 -5.95
CA ALA A 244 -18.19 10.41 -5.37
C ALA A 244 -17.70 10.20 -3.93
N ALA A 245 -16.38 10.29 -3.69
CA ALA A 245 -15.77 10.18 -2.37
C ALA A 245 -16.28 11.27 -1.41
N GLN A 246 -16.23 12.53 -1.83
CA GLN A 246 -16.66 13.67 -1.02
C GLN A 246 -18.13 13.56 -0.56
N ARG A 247 -19.03 13.11 -1.45
CA ARG A 247 -20.46 13.00 -1.13
C ARG A 247 -20.80 11.82 -0.24
N ASN A 248 -20.12 10.69 -0.41
CA ASN A 248 -20.63 9.41 0.08
C ASN A 248 -19.81 8.80 1.23
N LEU A 249 -18.48 9.03 1.30
CA LEU A 249 -17.64 8.38 2.31
C LEU A 249 -18.06 8.74 3.74
N LYS A 250 -18.46 9.99 3.97
CA LYS A 250 -18.99 10.44 5.27
C LYS A 250 -20.23 9.64 5.67
N ASN A 251 -21.17 9.46 4.74
CA ASN A 251 -22.43 8.76 5.01
C ASN A 251 -22.19 7.27 5.32
N PHE A 252 -21.32 6.61 4.54
CA PHE A 252 -21.00 5.19 4.75
C PHE A 252 -20.17 4.93 6.02
N CYS A 253 -19.48 5.93 6.55
CA CYS A 253 -18.58 5.80 7.69
C CYS A 253 -19.02 6.61 8.92
N GLN A 254 -20.33 6.90 9.03
CA GLN A 254 -20.88 7.79 10.04
C GLN A 254 -20.48 7.42 11.49
N PHE A 255 -20.48 6.13 11.86
CA PHE A 255 -20.03 5.65 13.18
C PHE A 255 -18.58 6.02 13.51
N TYR A 256 -17.70 6.08 12.49
CA TYR A 256 -16.30 6.46 12.68
C TYR A 256 -16.14 7.99 12.74
N ILE A 257 -16.98 8.72 12.02
CA ILE A 257 -17.03 10.19 12.11
C ILE A 257 -17.52 10.63 13.49
N GLU A 258 -18.56 9.99 14.01
CA GLU A 258 -19.06 10.23 15.36
C GLU A 258 -18.05 9.83 16.43
N LEU A 259 -17.34 8.72 16.25
CA LEU A 259 -16.21 8.36 17.10
C LEU A 259 -15.15 9.48 17.13
N ALA A 260 -14.78 10.04 15.97
CA ALA A 260 -13.85 11.16 15.88
C ALA A 260 -14.38 12.44 16.56
N ASN A 261 -15.68 12.71 16.45
CA ASN A 261 -16.30 13.84 17.15
C ASN A 261 -16.27 13.67 18.67
N ASN A 262 -16.55 12.46 19.18
CA ASN A 262 -16.42 12.14 20.60
C ASN A 262 -14.96 12.24 21.06
N TYR A 263 -14.00 11.81 20.24
CA TYR A 263 -12.58 11.97 20.54
C TYR A 263 -12.16 13.44 20.69
N ASN A 264 -12.70 14.33 19.85
CA ASN A 264 -12.38 15.75 19.90
C ASN A 264 -12.88 16.44 21.19
N SER A 265 -13.86 15.87 21.91
CA SER A 265 -14.35 16.44 23.17
C SER A 265 -13.33 16.36 24.31
N GLY A 266 -12.33 15.48 24.21
CA GLY A 266 -11.32 15.29 25.25
C GLY A 266 -11.78 14.45 26.46
N LYS A 267 -13.05 14.01 26.50
CA LYS A 267 -13.62 13.23 27.60
C LYS A 267 -13.56 11.72 27.33
N VAL A 268 -12.72 11.01 28.08
CA VAL A 268 -12.46 9.58 27.84
C VAL A 268 -13.68 8.71 28.13
N ALA A 269 -14.41 8.98 29.22
CA ALA A 269 -15.60 8.21 29.59
C ALA A 269 -16.72 8.25 28.53
N GLU A 270 -16.91 9.39 27.85
CA GLU A 270 -17.87 9.53 26.75
C GLU A 270 -17.44 8.68 25.54
N LEU A 271 -16.15 8.72 25.19
CA LEU A 271 -15.58 7.92 24.11
C LEU A 271 -15.70 6.41 24.39
N GLU A 272 -15.34 5.97 25.59
CA GLU A 272 -15.48 4.57 26.01
C GLU A 272 -16.93 4.09 25.96
N THR A 273 -17.85 4.93 26.43
CA THR A 273 -19.30 4.63 26.38
C THR A 273 -19.76 4.48 24.94
N TYR A 274 -19.38 5.40 24.04
CA TYR A 274 -19.72 5.33 22.62
C TYR A 274 -19.18 4.06 21.96
N VAL A 275 -17.93 3.68 22.25
CA VAL A 275 -17.31 2.45 21.74
C VAL A 275 -18.01 1.19 22.28
N ARG A 276 -18.39 1.19 23.57
CA ARG A 276 -19.11 0.07 24.17
C ARG A 276 -20.49 -0.14 23.54
N VAL A 277 -21.25 0.94 23.34
CA VAL A 277 -22.58 0.89 22.71
C VAL A 277 -22.52 0.40 21.27
N ASN A 278 -21.49 0.82 20.51
CA ASN A 278 -21.35 0.50 19.09
C ASN A 278 -20.35 -0.64 18.81
N ARG A 279 -20.03 -1.47 19.82
CA ARG A 279 -18.98 -2.49 19.76
C ARG A 279 -19.16 -3.47 18.60
N GLU A 280 -20.38 -3.96 18.40
CA GLU A 280 -20.71 -4.91 17.33
C GLU A 280 -20.39 -4.35 15.94
N LYS A 281 -20.56 -3.04 15.75
CA LYS A 281 -20.24 -2.40 14.47
C LYS A 281 -18.73 -2.39 14.20
N PHE A 282 -17.91 -2.11 15.21
CA PHE A 282 -16.46 -2.14 15.08
C PHE A 282 -15.89 -3.56 14.96
N GLU A 283 -16.55 -4.56 15.56
CA GLU A 283 -16.19 -5.97 15.42
C GLU A 283 -16.53 -6.52 14.04
N SER A 284 -17.73 -6.25 13.53
CA SER A 284 -18.11 -6.67 12.17
C SER A 284 -17.21 -6.08 11.09
N ASP A 285 -16.72 -4.86 11.28
CA ASP A 285 -15.74 -4.22 10.40
C ASP A 285 -14.27 -4.66 10.68
N ASN A 286 -14.03 -5.57 11.64
CA ASN A 286 -12.70 -6.05 12.06
C ASN A 286 -11.72 -4.94 12.50
N ASN A 287 -12.25 -3.84 13.07
CA ASN A 287 -11.46 -2.68 13.46
C ASN A 287 -11.41 -2.45 14.98
N LEU A 288 -12.04 -3.31 15.80
CA LEU A 288 -12.12 -3.13 17.25
C LEU A 288 -10.75 -2.93 17.92
N GLY A 289 -9.72 -3.65 17.47
CA GLY A 289 -8.36 -3.50 18.01
C GLY A 289 -7.77 -2.10 17.79
N LEU A 290 -8.05 -1.48 16.65
CA LEU A 290 -7.65 -0.10 16.36
C LEU A 290 -8.49 0.91 17.15
N VAL A 291 -9.79 0.67 17.31
CA VAL A 291 -10.67 1.52 18.13
C VAL A 291 -10.20 1.54 19.59
N LYS A 292 -9.76 0.40 20.13
CA LYS A 292 -9.13 0.36 21.46
C LYS A 292 -7.86 1.20 21.53
N GLN A 293 -7.04 1.19 20.48
CA GLN A 293 -5.85 2.06 20.41
C GLN A 293 -6.21 3.54 20.32
N VAL A 294 -7.33 3.90 19.68
CA VAL A 294 -7.86 5.29 19.71
C VAL A 294 -8.20 5.70 21.14
N ILE A 295 -8.86 4.85 21.94
CA ILE A 295 -9.11 5.18 23.35
C ILE A 295 -7.78 5.39 24.09
N SER A 296 -6.81 4.48 23.92
CA SER A 296 -5.49 4.60 24.57
C SER A 296 -4.71 5.85 24.13
N SER A 297 -4.84 6.28 22.86
CA SER A 297 -4.16 7.48 22.37
C SER A 297 -4.75 8.77 22.97
N MET A 298 -6.01 8.74 23.40
CA MET A 298 -6.67 9.89 24.03
C MET A 298 -6.00 10.30 25.33
N TYR A 299 -5.62 9.34 26.17
CA TYR A 299 -4.87 9.60 27.40
C TYR A 299 -3.53 10.27 27.11
N LYS A 300 -2.78 9.72 26.13
CA LYS A 300 -1.51 10.31 25.68
C LYS A 300 -1.70 11.74 25.17
N ARG A 301 -2.76 11.98 24.39
CA ARG A 301 -3.10 13.31 23.85
C ARG A 301 -3.46 14.31 24.96
N ASN A 302 -4.23 13.88 25.96
CA ASN A 302 -4.59 14.74 27.09
C ASN A 302 -3.35 15.11 27.92
N ILE A 303 -2.42 14.17 28.13
CA ILE A 303 -1.13 14.45 28.79
C ILE A 303 -0.29 15.43 27.95
N GLN A 304 -0.20 15.25 26.63
CA GLN A 304 0.49 16.19 25.74
C GLN A 304 -0.08 17.61 25.80
N ARG A 305 -1.39 17.78 26.01
CA ARG A 305 -1.98 19.11 26.18
C ARG A 305 -1.52 19.80 27.47
N LEU A 306 -1.24 19.04 28.53
CA LEU A 306 -0.75 19.59 29.80
C LEU A 306 0.64 20.22 29.65
N THR A 307 1.47 19.74 28.72
CA THR A 307 2.80 20.32 28.46
C THR A 307 2.71 21.73 27.87
N GLN A 308 1.57 22.13 27.33
CA GLN A 308 1.35 23.46 26.75
C GLN A 308 0.96 24.50 27.80
N THR A 309 0.42 24.06 28.94
CA THR A 309 -0.12 24.94 29.99
C THR A 309 0.68 24.90 31.28
N TYR A 310 1.39 23.81 31.53
CA TYR A 310 2.11 23.58 32.78
C TYR A 310 3.60 23.35 32.52
N LEU A 311 4.45 23.94 33.36
CA LEU A 311 5.88 23.61 33.43
C LEU A 311 6.14 22.44 34.39
N THR A 312 5.41 22.39 35.50
CA THR A 312 5.52 21.33 36.51
C THR A 312 4.14 21.03 37.06
N LEU A 313 3.80 19.75 37.17
CA LEU A 313 2.48 19.28 37.60
C LEU A 313 2.62 17.99 38.42
N SER A 314 1.77 17.82 39.44
CA SER A 314 1.80 16.61 40.25
C SER A 314 1.22 15.40 39.50
N LEU A 315 1.71 14.19 39.81
CA LEU A 315 1.17 12.94 39.25
C LEU A 315 -0.30 12.73 39.62
N GLN A 316 -0.73 13.24 40.79
CA GLN A 316 -2.13 13.21 41.20
C GLN A 316 -3.00 14.13 40.33
N ASP A 317 -2.54 15.35 40.04
CA ASP A 317 -3.27 16.30 39.19
C ASP A 317 -3.34 15.82 37.74
N ILE A 318 -2.27 15.18 37.24
CA ILE A 318 -2.29 14.51 35.93
C ILE A 318 -3.35 13.41 35.95
N ALA A 319 -3.36 12.54 36.96
CA ALA A 319 -4.35 11.47 37.07
C ALA A 319 -5.78 12.01 37.09
N ASN A 320 -6.05 13.04 37.88
CA ASN A 320 -7.37 13.66 38.01
C ASN A 320 -7.82 14.32 36.69
N THR A 321 -6.92 15.06 36.04
CA THR A 321 -7.24 15.83 34.83
C THR A 321 -7.45 14.91 33.62
N VAL A 322 -6.71 13.82 33.54
CA VAL A 322 -6.73 12.85 32.43
C VAL A 322 -7.66 11.67 32.72
N GLN A 323 -8.32 11.66 33.89
CA GLN A 323 -9.27 10.62 34.34
C GLN A 323 -8.63 9.22 34.45
N LEU A 324 -7.41 9.16 34.98
CA LEU A 324 -6.73 7.91 35.33
C LEU A 324 -7.05 7.50 36.76
N ASN A 325 -6.93 6.21 37.08
CA ASN A 325 -7.37 5.68 38.37
C ASN A 325 -6.38 6.00 39.50
N SER A 326 -5.10 6.22 39.16
CA SER A 326 -4.07 6.45 40.18
C SER A 326 -2.87 7.27 39.66
N PRO A 327 -2.13 7.94 40.57
CA PRO A 327 -0.85 8.58 40.23
C PRO A 327 0.18 7.62 39.62
N LYS A 328 0.14 6.34 40.01
CA LYS A 328 1.02 5.30 39.45
C LYS A 328 0.71 5.01 37.98
N GLU A 329 -0.57 5.02 37.62
CA GLU A 329 -1.00 4.86 36.23
C GLU A 329 -0.58 6.08 35.40
N ALA A 330 -0.71 7.30 35.95
CA ALA A 330 -0.20 8.50 35.33
C ALA A 330 1.32 8.45 35.13
N GLU A 331 2.07 8.01 36.14
CA GLU A 331 3.53 7.83 36.06
C GLU A 331 3.92 6.87 34.93
N MET A 332 3.23 5.72 34.83
CA MET A 332 3.46 4.74 33.77
C MET A 332 3.21 5.32 32.37
N HIS A 333 2.12 6.09 32.19
CA HIS A 333 1.84 6.75 30.91
C HIS A 333 2.91 7.79 30.56
N VAL A 334 3.28 8.65 31.51
CA VAL A 334 4.32 9.67 31.31
C VAL A 334 5.66 9.02 30.96
N LEU A 335 6.06 7.96 31.68
CA LEU A 335 7.29 7.23 31.40
C LEU A 335 7.29 6.64 29.99
N GLN A 336 6.20 5.99 29.58
CA GLN A 336 6.08 5.43 28.23
C GLN A 336 6.14 6.53 27.16
N MET A 337 5.52 7.68 27.40
CA MET A 337 5.56 8.80 26.45
C MET A 337 6.95 9.43 26.34
N ILE A 338 7.73 9.47 27.42
CA ILE A 338 9.14 9.89 27.38
C ILE A 338 9.96 8.89 26.56
N GLN A 339 9.80 7.58 26.82
CA GLN A 339 10.52 6.53 26.09
C GLN A 339 10.20 6.51 24.59
N ASP A 340 8.92 6.74 24.24
CA ASP A 340 8.45 6.81 22.86
C ASP A 340 8.85 8.15 22.16
N GLY A 341 9.50 9.09 22.86
CA GLY A 341 9.86 10.41 22.32
C GLY A 341 8.66 11.33 22.05
N GLN A 342 7.53 11.10 22.71
CA GLN A 342 6.28 11.84 22.49
C GLN A 342 6.15 13.11 23.32
N ILE A 343 6.87 13.17 24.46
CA ILE A 343 7.02 14.35 25.33
C ILE A 343 8.43 14.36 25.91
N TYR A 344 8.93 15.56 26.23
CA TYR A 344 10.15 15.73 27.00
C TYR A 344 9.78 16.10 28.42
N ALA A 345 10.09 15.22 29.37
CA ALA A 345 9.71 15.42 30.77
C ALA A 345 10.66 14.66 31.72
N THR A 346 10.70 15.11 32.97
CA THR A 346 11.45 14.46 34.07
C THR A 346 10.50 14.16 35.23
N ILE A 347 10.59 12.96 35.80
CA ILE A 347 9.75 12.49 36.90
C ILE A 347 10.55 12.54 38.20
N ASN A 348 10.05 13.26 39.19
CA ASN A 348 10.58 13.25 40.55
C ASN A 348 9.66 12.42 41.45
N GLN A 349 10.07 11.19 41.73
CA GLN A 349 9.31 10.25 42.56
C GLN A 349 9.24 10.65 44.04
N LYS A 350 10.21 11.41 44.56
CA LYS A 350 10.21 11.84 45.97
C LYS A 350 9.09 12.84 46.22
N ASP A 351 8.93 13.78 45.30
CA ASP A 351 7.95 14.87 45.41
C ASP A 351 6.63 14.54 44.68
N GLY A 352 6.58 13.46 43.89
CA GLY A 352 5.42 13.08 43.09
C GLY A 352 5.12 14.05 41.95
N MET A 353 6.15 14.72 41.42
CA MET A 353 6.02 15.82 40.44
C MET A 353 6.62 15.44 39.08
N VAL A 354 5.99 15.90 38.02
CA VAL A 354 6.49 15.83 36.64
C VAL A 354 6.85 17.22 36.17
N ARG A 355 8.10 17.41 35.73
CA ARG A 355 8.56 18.66 35.11
C ARG A 355 8.66 18.46 33.60
N PHE A 356 7.85 19.19 32.85
CA PHE A 356 7.87 19.22 31.39
C PHE A 356 9.05 20.07 30.91
N LEU A 357 9.68 19.63 29.82
CA LEU A 357 10.86 20.23 29.21
C LEU A 357 10.56 20.58 27.75
N GLU A 358 11.38 21.47 27.20
CA GLU A 358 11.40 21.74 25.76
C GLU A 358 12.21 20.65 25.01
N ASP A 359 12.08 20.64 23.68
CA ASP A 359 12.85 19.75 22.82
C ASP A 359 14.35 19.97 23.04
N PRO A 360 15.12 18.92 23.40
CA PRO A 360 16.55 19.03 23.63
C PRO A 360 17.37 19.24 22.35
N GLU A 361 16.79 19.05 21.16
CA GLU A 361 17.49 19.19 19.88
C GLU A 361 17.95 20.64 19.67
N GLN A 362 19.26 20.81 19.47
CA GLN A 362 19.90 22.12 19.26
C GLN A 362 20.33 22.37 17.82
N TYR A 363 20.11 21.41 16.92
CA TYR A 363 20.48 21.45 15.50
C TYR A 363 22.00 21.61 15.26
N LYS A 364 22.82 21.07 16.16
CA LYS A 364 24.30 21.21 16.13
C LYS A 364 25.04 19.88 16.02
N THR A 365 24.31 18.76 16.03
CA THR A 365 24.90 17.42 16.05
C THR A 365 25.28 16.98 14.63
N CYS A 366 26.28 16.10 14.53
CA CYS A 366 26.60 15.45 13.25
C CYS A 366 25.40 14.64 12.72
N GLU A 367 24.63 14.02 13.60
CA GLU A 367 23.39 13.29 13.24
C GLU A 367 22.38 14.20 12.52
N MET A 368 22.21 15.44 12.99
CA MET A 368 21.34 16.41 12.32
C MET A 368 21.89 16.80 10.94
N ILE A 369 23.21 16.94 10.78
CA ILE A 369 23.83 17.20 9.47
C ILE A 369 23.55 16.03 8.51
N GLU A 370 23.72 14.79 8.96
CA GLU A 370 23.43 13.59 8.16
C GLU A 370 21.94 13.51 7.78
N HIS A 371 21.03 13.85 8.69
CA HIS A 371 19.60 13.90 8.43
C HIS A 371 19.24 14.98 7.38
N ILE A 372 19.87 16.15 7.46
CA ILE A 372 19.70 17.23 6.47
C ILE A 372 20.26 16.78 5.11
N ASP A 373 21.46 16.21 5.06
CA ASP A 373 22.08 15.74 3.82
C ASP A 373 21.21 14.67 3.13
N SER A 374 20.73 13.68 3.88
CA SER A 374 19.78 12.68 3.39
C SER A 374 18.50 13.30 2.82
N SER A 375 18.00 14.36 3.47
CA SER A 375 16.82 15.09 2.98
C SER A 375 17.11 15.88 1.70
N ILE A 376 18.29 16.50 1.58
CA ILE A 376 18.76 17.18 0.37
C ILE A 376 18.89 16.17 -0.78
N GLN A 377 19.52 15.02 -0.54
CA GLN A 377 19.68 13.97 -1.55
C GLN A 377 18.32 13.49 -2.09
N ARG A 378 17.34 13.27 -1.20
CA ARG A 378 15.96 12.91 -1.61
C ARG A 378 15.31 14.01 -2.45
N ILE A 379 15.44 15.28 -2.08
CA ILE A 379 14.90 16.41 -2.84
C ILE A 379 15.57 16.52 -4.21
N MET A 380 16.89 16.33 -4.29
CA MET A 380 17.63 16.33 -5.55
C MET A 380 17.18 15.21 -6.48
N ALA A 381 16.99 13.99 -5.95
CA ALA A 381 16.46 12.86 -6.70
C ALA A 381 15.05 13.15 -7.25
N LEU A 382 14.17 13.70 -6.40
CA LEU A 382 12.83 14.11 -6.81
C LEU A 382 12.87 15.20 -7.89
N SER A 383 13.72 16.22 -7.74
CA SER A 383 13.88 17.29 -8.73
C SER A 383 14.33 16.75 -10.08
N LYS A 384 15.33 15.86 -10.10
CA LYS A 384 15.82 15.23 -11.33
C LYS A 384 14.71 14.44 -12.03
N LYS A 385 13.91 13.72 -11.25
CA LYS A 385 12.76 12.97 -11.78
C LYS A 385 11.71 13.90 -12.38
N LEU A 386 11.39 14.99 -11.69
CA LEU A 386 10.41 15.99 -12.13
C LEU A 386 10.86 16.65 -13.44
N THR A 387 12.15 16.98 -13.57
CA THR A 387 12.74 17.45 -14.83
C THR A 387 12.60 16.41 -15.95
N GLY A 388 12.91 15.14 -15.69
CA GLY A 388 12.74 14.08 -16.69
C GLY A 388 11.28 13.89 -17.13
N MET A 389 10.32 14.01 -16.19
CA MET A 389 8.90 13.97 -16.52
C MET A 389 8.46 15.16 -17.37
N ASP A 390 8.95 16.36 -17.08
CA ASP A 390 8.67 17.58 -17.85
C ASP A 390 9.23 17.50 -19.28
N GLU A 391 10.45 16.95 -19.43
CA GLU A 391 11.06 16.69 -20.74
C GLU A 391 10.22 15.70 -21.56
N LEU A 392 9.81 14.58 -20.97
CA LEU A 392 8.96 13.58 -21.63
C LEU A 392 7.61 14.17 -22.07
N LEU A 393 6.97 14.96 -21.21
CA LEU A 393 5.71 15.64 -21.54
C LEU A 393 5.90 16.71 -22.62
N SER A 394 7.01 17.44 -22.59
CA SER A 394 7.34 18.48 -23.59
C SER A 394 7.56 17.90 -24.98
N CYS A 395 7.95 16.63 -25.08
CA CYS A 395 8.09 15.91 -26.34
C CYS A 395 6.82 15.18 -26.78
N ASP A 396 5.75 15.16 -25.97
CA ASP A 396 4.53 14.43 -26.29
C ASP A 396 3.75 15.11 -27.44
N PRO A 397 3.44 14.40 -28.54
CA PRO A 397 2.75 14.99 -29.68
C PRO A 397 1.35 15.56 -29.36
N LEU A 398 0.60 14.93 -28.44
CA LEU A 398 -0.73 15.39 -28.04
C LEU A 398 -0.61 16.66 -27.19
N TYR A 399 0.39 16.71 -26.30
CA TYR A 399 0.70 17.91 -25.53
C TYR A 399 1.09 19.06 -26.45
N LEU A 400 2.05 18.86 -27.36
CA LEU A 400 2.48 19.88 -28.33
C LEU A 400 1.34 20.37 -29.22
N ALA A 401 0.46 19.46 -29.67
CA ALA A 401 -0.71 19.81 -30.49
C ALA A 401 -1.75 20.65 -29.74
N LYS A 402 -1.82 20.55 -28.40
CA LYS A 402 -2.71 21.36 -27.56
C LYS A 402 -2.04 22.68 -27.13
N ALA A 403 -0.80 22.61 -26.65
CA ALA A 403 -0.03 23.77 -26.23
C ALA A 403 0.20 24.75 -27.40
N GLY A 404 0.42 24.25 -28.62
CA GLY A 404 0.52 25.05 -29.83
C GLY A 404 -0.79 25.79 -30.19
N ARG A 405 -1.96 25.18 -29.92
CA ARG A 405 -3.28 25.82 -30.13
C ARG A 405 -3.61 26.86 -29.07
N GLU A 406 -3.22 26.63 -27.82
CA GLU A 406 -3.43 27.59 -26.72
C GLU A 406 -2.48 28.80 -26.84
N ARG A 407 -1.24 28.61 -27.34
CA ARG A 407 -0.32 29.72 -27.64
C ARG A 407 -0.80 30.66 -28.75
N GLN A 408 -1.65 30.20 -29.68
CA GLN A 408 -2.27 31.06 -30.70
C GLN A 408 -3.45 31.89 -30.18
N ARG A 409 -3.94 31.63 -28.95
CA ARG A 409 -5.08 32.36 -28.35
C ARG A 409 -4.70 33.56 -27.49
N PHE A 410 -3.42 33.77 -27.22
CA PHE A 410 -2.95 35.03 -26.65
C PHE A 410 -2.71 35.99 -27.81
N ASP A 411 -3.77 36.68 -28.22
CA ASP A 411 -3.66 37.81 -29.13
C ASP A 411 -2.71 38.86 -28.54
N PHE A 412 -1.87 39.44 -29.40
CA PHE A 412 -0.87 40.45 -29.06
C PHE A 412 -1.45 41.75 -28.46
N ASP A 413 -2.78 41.87 -28.41
CA ASP A 413 -3.51 43.06 -27.96
C ASP A 413 -3.84 43.06 -26.44
N ASP A 414 -3.55 41.98 -25.70
CA ASP A 414 -3.75 41.94 -24.23
C ASP A 414 -2.62 42.62 -23.42
N PHE A 415 -1.64 43.23 -24.10
CA PHE A 415 -0.66 44.12 -23.47
C PHE A 415 -1.15 45.57 -23.52
N ASP A 416 -2.25 45.89 -22.84
CA ASP A 416 -2.65 47.28 -22.65
C ASP A 416 -2.59 47.74 -21.19
N THR A 417 -1.72 48.75 -21.03
CA THR A 417 -1.64 49.76 -19.98
C THR A 417 -1.01 49.40 -18.62
N VAL A 418 0.26 49.78 -18.52
CA VAL A 418 0.96 50.09 -17.26
C VAL A 418 0.07 50.99 -16.39
N PRO A 419 -0.22 50.65 -15.12
CA PRO A 419 -0.90 51.55 -14.22
C PRO A 419 0.02 52.74 -13.88
N GLN A 420 -0.15 53.86 -14.58
CA GLN A 420 0.34 55.15 -14.11
C GLN A 420 -0.54 55.62 -12.96
N LYS A 421 -0.13 55.32 -11.73
CA LYS A 421 -0.24 56.18 -10.53
C LYS A 421 0.17 55.40 -9.29
N PHE A 422 1.36 55.74 -8.77
CA PHE A 422 1.64 55.59 -7.35
C PHE A 422 1.00 56.79 -6.65
N ASN A 423 0.02 56.54 -5.77
CA ASN A 423 -0.37 57.52 -4.77
C ASN A 423 0.63 57.43 -3.62
N ILE A 424 1.25 58.57 -3.31
CA ILE A 424 2.06 58.85 -2.12
C ILE A 424 1.16 58.81 -0.89
#